data_AF-A0A256ZGI4-F1
#
_entry.id   AF-A0A256ZGI4-F1
#
_cell.length_a   1.000
_cell.length_b   1.000
_cell.length_c   1.000
_cell.angle_alpha   90.00
_cell.angle_beta   90.00
_cell.angle_gamma   90.00
#
_symmetry.space_group_name_H-M   'P 1'
#
loop_
_entity.id
_entity.type
_entity.pdbx_description
1 polymer ?
#
loop_
_entity_poly.entity_id
_entity_poly.type
_entity_poly.pdbx_seq_one_letter_code
_entity_poly.pdbx_strand_id
1 'polypeptide(L)'
;MSNSVEERVAELEEKVEYLFRKLRAIEKTIEALGINPEIPATIALEASRRIVETIKTMGGRDDISLAIIEALGDCNPLTISELTRKVRTLRGKASRRIIRERVRKLIEANVLATVVEGRRVKVVLAKCLEKQKHTS
;
A
#
# COMPACT_ATOMS: atom_id res chain seq x y z
N MET A 1 -2.22 14.75 -30.78
CA MET A 1 -3.41 15.00 -29.93
C MET A 1 -3.45 13.93 -28.85
N SER A 2 -2.69 14.12 -27.77
CA SER A 2 -2.66 13.24 -26.60
C SER A 2 -2.29 14.11 -25.41
N ASN A 3 -3.25 14.86 -24.89
CA ASN A 3 -3.01 15.71 -23.72
C ASN A 3 -4.20 15.75 -22.74
N SER A 4 -5.29 15.01 -22.97
CA SER A 4 -6.42 15.02 -22.04
C SER A 4 -6.17 14.15 -20.81
N VAL A 5 -5.48 13.02 -20.96
CA VAL A 5 -5.25 12.10 -19.85
C VAL A 5 -4.09 12.61 -18.98
N GLU A 6 -2.97 13.04 -19.59
CA GLU A 6 -1.85 13.61 -18.83
C GLU A 6 -2.26 14.87 -18.04
N GLU A 7 -3.04 15.80 -18.62
CA GLU A 7 -3.52 16.98 -17.90
C GLU A 7 -4.44 16.59 -16.72
N ARG A 8 -5.37 15.65 -16.93
CA ARG A 8 -6.24 15.17 -15.86
C ARG A 8 -5.47 14.47 -14.75
N VAL A 9 -4.39 13.77 -15.08
CA VAL A 9 -3.50 13.15 -14.08
C VAL A 9 -2.75 14.22 -13.30
N ALA A 10 -2.20 15.24 -13.97
CA ALA A 10 -1.51 16.34 -13.30
C ALA A 10 -2.46 17.14 -12.37
N GLU A 11 -3.69 17.42 -12.84
CA GLU A 11 -4.71 18.09 -12.03
C GLU A 11 -5.12 17.25 -10.81
N LEU A 12 -5.21 15.93 -10.95
CA LEU A 12 -5.46 15.03 -9.83
C LEU A 12 -4.29 15.00 -8.84
N GLU A 13 -3.04 15.01 -9.32
CA GLU A 13 -1.85 15.07 -8.46
C GLU A 13 -1.84 16.36 -7.62
N GLU A 14 -2.18 17.51 -8.23
CA GLU A 14 -2.28 18.78 -7.53
C GLU A 14 -3.39 18.77 -6.47
N LYS A 15 -4.57 18.26 -6.81
CA LYS A 15 -5.70 18.14 -5.87
C LYS A 15 -5.37 17.22 -4.70
N VAL A 16 -4.66 16.13 -4.95
CA VAL A 16 -4.21 15.20 -3.91
C VAL A 16 -3.22 15.89 -2.96
N GLU A 17 -2.23 16.62 -3.49
CA GLU A 17 -1.28 17.35 -2.66
C GLU A 17 -1.97 18.44 -1.82
N TYR A 18 -2.95 19.13 -2.40
CA TYR A 18 -3.78 20.08 -1.66
C TYR A 18 -4.53 19.43 -0.51
N LEU A 19 -5.17 18.28 -0.74
CA LEU A 19 -5.86 17.53 0.31
C LEU A 19 -4.89 17.07 1.41
N PHE A 20 -3.68 16.61 1.06
CA PHE A 20 -2.65 16.26 2.04
C PHE A 20 -2.25 17.45 2.93
N ARG A 21 -2.11 18.64 2.34
CA ARG A 21 -1.80 19.85 3.12
C ARG A 21 -2.94 20.20 4.08
N LYS A 22 -4.19 20.08 3.64
CA LYS A 22 -5.36 20.32 4.49
C LYS A 22 -5.48 19.31 5.62
N LEU A 23 -5.31 18.02 5.34
CA LEU A 23 -5.37 16.97 6.35
C LEU A 23 -4.29 17.15 7.42
N ARG A 24 -3.05 17.44 7.02
CA ARG A 24 -1.96 17.72 7.98
C ARG A 24 -2.24 18.93 8.87
N ALA A 25 -2.88 19.97 8.33
CA ALA A 25 -3.26 21.13 9.13
C ALA A 25 -4.35 20.79 10.16
N ILE A 26 -5.31 19.94 9.77
CA ILE A 26 -6.36 19.44 10.67
C ILE A 26 -5.75 18.56 11.76
N GLU A 27 -4.86 17.63 11.41
CA GLU A 27 -4.15 16.77 12.37
C GLU A 27 -3.41 17.61 13.42
N LYS A 28 -2.60 18.59 13.00
CA LYS A 28 -1.91 19.49 13.94
C LYS A 28 -2.85 20.24 14.86
N THR A 29 -4.02 20.63 14.36
CA THR A 29 -5.02 21.34 15.16
C THR A 29 -5.64 20.39 16.19
N ILE A 30 -5.90 19.14 15.82
CA ILE A 30 -6.46 18.13 16.71
C ILE A 30 -5.42 17.68 17.76
N GLU A 31 -4.16 17.53 17.37
CA GLU A 31 -3.03 17.29 18.29
C GLU A 31 -2.89 18.43 19.33
N ALA A 32 -2.98 19.69 18.89
CA ALA A 32 -2.93 20.85 19.77
C ALA A 32 -4.10 20.90 20.78
N LEU A 33 -5.21 20.22 20.47
CA LEU A 33 -6.36 20.06 21.37
C LEU A 33 -6.19 18.88 22.35
N GLY A 34 -5.04 18.19 22.34
CA GLY A 34 -4.77 17.03 23.20
C GLY A 34 -5.55 15.78 22.80
N ILE A 35 -6.19 15.79 21.63
CA ILE A 35 -6.87 14.64 21.06
C ILE A 35 -5.82 13.92 20.21
N ASN A 36 -5.39 12.74 20.63
CA ASN A 36 -4.46 11.94 19.84
C ASN A 36 -5.26 11.29 18.70
N PRO A 37 -5.16 11.79 17.46
CA PRO A 37 -5.99 11.31 16.38
C PRO A 37 -5.31 10.07 15.79
N GLU A 38 -5.67 8.89 16.24
CA GLU A 38 -5.69 7.73 15.34
C GLU A 38 -6.79 7.98 14.30
N ILE A 39 -6.66 8.99 13.44
CA ILE A 39 -7.67 9.30 12.43
C ILE A 39 -7.54 8.22 11.34
N PRO A 40 -8.59 7.41 11.11
CA PRO A 40 -8.55 6.36 10.10
C PRO A 40 -8.20 6.89 8.70
N ALA A 41 -8.51 8.16 8.42
CA ALA A 41 -8.26 8.80 7.13
C ALA A 41 -6.77 8.99 6.81
N THR A 42 -5.91 9.31 7.77
CA THR A 42 -4.48 9.52 7.49
C THR A 42 -3.71 8.22 7.44
N ILE A 43 -4.09 7.22 8.24
CA ILE A 43 -3.64 5.83 8.07
C ILE A 43 -4.06 5.29 6.68
N ALA A 44 -5.32 5.48 6.29
CA ALA A 44 -5.83 5.05 4.98
C ALA A 44 -5.15 5.78 3.82
N LEU A 45 -4.86 7.07 4.00
CA LEU A 45 -4.21 7.88 2.98
C LEU A 45 -2.72 7.52 2.84
N GLU A 46 -2.03 7.22 3.94
CA GLU A 46 -0.65 6.74 3.88
C GLU A 46 -0.56 5.33 3.26
N ALA A 47 -1.51 4.44 3.58
CA ALA A 47 -1.65 3.16 2.91
C ALA A 47 -1.88 3.33 1.39
N SER A 48 -2.81 4.22 1.01
CA SER A 48 -3.09 4.57 -0.39
C SER A 48 -1.84 5.11 -1.10
N ARG A 49 -1.09 6.00 -0.46
CA ARG A 49 0.16 6.55 -1.01
C ARG A 49 1.19 5.45 -1.25
N ARG A 50 1.39 4.54 -0.29
CA ARG A 50 2.33 3.41 -0.44
C ARG A 50 1.93 2.52 -1.62
N ILE A 51 0.64 2.25 -1.78
CA ILE A 51 0.10 1.47 -2.91
C ILE A 51 0.42 2.18 -4.23
N VAL A 52 0.08 3.47 -4.36
CA VAL A 52 0.31 4.24 -5.60
C VAL A 52 1.79 4.31 -5.96
N GLU A 53 2.66 4.63 -5.00
CA GLU A 53 4.10 4.68 -5.26
C GLU A 53 4.66 3.31 -5.69
N THR A 54 4.14 2.22 -5.10
CA THR A 54 4.54 0.85 -5.47
C THR A 54 4.06 0.49 -6.87
N ILE A 55 2.85 0.92 -7.24
CA ILE A 55 2.32 0.72 -8.60
C ILE A 55 3.14 1.51 -9.63
N LYS A 56 3.50 2.77 -9.32
CA LYS A 56 4.32 3.64 -10.19
C LYS A 56 5.68 3.01 -10.51
N THR A 57 6.35 2.39 -9.54
CA THR A 57 7.66 1.74 -9.77
C THR A 57 7.58 0.43 -10.53
N MET A 58 6.39 -0.18 -10.64
CA MET A 58 6.20 -1.50 -11.24
C MET A 58 5.75 -1.49 -12.71
N GLY A 59 5.44 -0.32 -13.29
CA GLY A 59 5.14 -0.19 -14.72
C GLY A 59 3.87 -0.91 -15.18
N GLY A 60 2.82 -0.96 -14.34
CA GLY A 60 1.53 -1.57 -14.68
C GLY A 60 1.57 -3.10 -14.74
N ARG A 61 1.12 -3.77 -13.67
CA ARG A 61 0.93 -5.23 -13.62
C ARG A 61 -0.53 -5.60 -13.44
N ASP A 62 -0.83 -6.85 -13.77
CA ASP A 62 -2.15 -7.50 -13.68
C ASP A 62 -2.85 -7.31 -12.33
N ASP A 63 -4.17 -7.29 -12.33
CA ASP A 63 -4.94 -6.91 -11.15
C ASP A 63 -4.85 -7.89 -9.96
N ILE A 64 -4.25 -9.08 -10.09
CA ILE A 64 -3.89 -9.91 -8.91
C ILE A 64 -2.72 -9.29 -8.16
N SER A 65 -1.71 -8.81 -8.89
CA SER A 65 -0.55 -8.17 -8.29
C SER A 65 -0.96 -6.89 -7.56
N LEU A 66 -1.87 -6.11 -8.16
CA LEU A 66 -2.45 -4.92 -7.53
C LEU A 66 -3.20 -5.27 -6.24
N ALA A 67 -4.08 -6.27 -6.29
CA ALA A 67 -4.83 -6.69 -5.11
C ALA A 67 -3.94 -7.25 -3.99
N ILE A 68 -2.81 -7.90 -4.32
CA ILE A 68 -1.81 -8.33 -3.32
C ILE A 68 -1.17 -7.13 -2.63
N ILE A 69 -0.78 -6.11 -3.41
CA ILE A 69 -0.16 -4.89 -2.88
C ILE A 69 -1.16 -4.14 -1.99
N GLU A 70 -2.40 -4.01 -2.44
CA GLU A 70 -3.48 -3.39 -1.69
C GLU A 70 -3.77 -4.13 -0.37
N ALA A 71 -3.81 -5.46 -0.41
CA ALA A 71 -3.98 -6.28 0.79
C ALA A 71 -2.85 -6.11 1.82
N LEU A 72 -1.67 -5.64 1.41
CA LEU A 72 -0.51 -5.40 2.28
C LEU A 72 -0.24 -3.90 2.54
N GLY A 73 -1.12 -3.00 2.06
CA GLY A 73 -0.92 -1.55 2.15
C GLY A 73 -0.87 -0.99 3.57
N ASP A 74 -1.47 -1.70 4.53
CA ASP A 74 -1.45 -1.38 5.96
C ASP A 74 -0.12 -1.76 6.67
N CYS A 75 0.86 -2.28 5.93
CA CYS A 75 2.14 -2.77 6.47
C CYS A 75 2.03 -3.89 7.51
N ASN A 76 0.88 -4.56 7.63
CA ASN A 76 0.74 -5.73 8.49
C ASN A 76 1.27 -6.99 7.77
N PRO A 77 2.30 -7.69 8.28
CA PRO A 77 2.79 -8.89 7.63
C PRO A 77 1.76 -10.03 7.67
N LEU A 78 1.52 -10.68 6.54
CA LEU A 78 0.53 -11.75 6.40
C LEU A 78 1.16 -13.06 5.92
N THR A 79 0.70 -14.19 6.44
CA THR A 79 1.00 -15.49 5.83
C THR A 79 0.32 -15.60 4.46
N ILE A 80 0.80 -16.50 3.59
CA ILE A 80 0.17 -16.75 2.28
C ILE A 80 -1.32 -17.10 2.41
N SER A 81 -1.71 -17.81 3.47
CA SER A 81 -3.11 -18.19 3.71
C SER A 81 -3.98 -16.99 4.07
N GLU A 82 -3.49 -16.09 4.91
CA GLU A 82 -4.18 -14.84 5.28
C GLU A 82 -4.25 -13.88 4.09
N LEU A 83 -3.13 -13.69 3.40
CA LEU A 83 -3.07 -12.87 2.18
C LEU A 83 -4.06 -13.38 1.13
N THR A 84 -4.14 -14.70 0.91
CA THR A 84 -5.11 -15.27 -0.02
C THR A 84 -6.55 -14.94 0.38
N ARG A 85 -6.88 -14.99 1.68
CA ARG A 85 -8.24 -14.63 2.15
C ARG A 85 -8.53 -13.15 1.87
N LYS A 86 -7.61 -12.26 2.24
CA LYS A 86 -7.76 -10.80 2.04
C LYS A 86 -7.90 -10.43 0.56
N VAL A 87 -7.05 -10.99 -0.31
CA VAL A 87 -7.13 -10.79 -1.77
C VAL A 87 -8.46 -11.28 -2.34
N ARG A 88 -9.01 -12.38 -1.84
CA ARG A 88 -10.31 -12.89 -2.31
C ARG A 88 -11.48 -12.01 -1.88
N THR A 89 -11.38 -11.34 -0.75
CA THR A 89 -12.36 -10.33 -0.33
C THR A 89 -12.32 -9.11 -1.24
N LEU A 90 -11.13 -8.64 -1.64
CA LEU A 90 -10.97 -7.45 -2.48
C LEU A 90 -11.39 -7.67 -3.93
N ARG A 91 -11.11 -8.86 -4.50
CA ARG A 91 -11.20 -9.11 -5.95
C ARG A 91 -12.06 -10.31 -6.36
N GLY A 92 -12.56 -11.09 -5.40
CA GLY A 92 -13.32 -12.31 -5.66
C GLY A 92 -12.43 -13.55 -5.88
N LYS A 93 -12.63 -14.31 -6.97
CA LYS A 93 -11.98 -15.62 -7.17
C LYS A 93 -10.54 -15.47 -7.68
N ALA A 94 -9.57 -15.82 -6.84
CA ALA A 94 -8.19 -16.07 -7.24
C ALA A 94 -7.70 -17.39 -6.62
N SER A 95 -7.01 -18.22 -7.42
CA SER A 95 -6.48 -19.50 -6.93
C SER A 95 -5.24 -19.27 -6.05
N ARG A 96 -5.09 -20.05 -4.97
CA ARG A 96 -3.89 -20.01 -4.11
C ARG A 96 -2.60 -20.20 -4.91
N ARG A 97 -2.64 -20.99 -5.99
CA ARG A 97 -1.48 -21.22 -6.88
C ARG A 97 -1.05 -19.94 -7.57
N ILE A 98 -2.00 -19.20 -8.16
CA ILE A 98 -1.71 -17.94 -8.85
C ILE A 98 -1.22 -16.89 -7.86
N ILE A 99 -1.85 -16.77 -6.68
CA ILE A 99 -1.40 -15.82 -5.65
C ILE A 99 0.04 -16.12 -5.22
N ARG A 100 0.39 -17.39 -4.95
CA ARG A 100 1.78 -17.76 -4.61
C ARG A 100 2.76 -17.42 -5.72
N GLU A 101 2.42 -17.71 -6.96
CA GLU A 101 3.27 -17.38 -8.11
C GLU A 101 3.50 -15.87 -8.22
N ARG A 102 2.45 -15.06 -8.04
CA ARG A 102 2.55 -13.60 -8.04
C ARG A 102 3.35 -13.06 -6.87
N VAL A 103 3.12 -13.56 -5.66
CA VAL A 103 3.92 -13.20 -4.48
C VAL A 103 5.40 -13.47 -4.75
N ARG A 104 5.75 -14.64 -5.31
CA ARG A 104 7.13 -14.95 -5.66
C ARG A 104 7.72 -13.93 -6.65
N LYS A 105 7.03 -13.64 -7.75
CA LYS A 105 7.43 -12.64 -8.76
C LYS A 105 7.56 -11.22 -8.20
N LEU A 106 6.80 -10.89 -7.15
CA LEU A 106 6.88 -9.60 -6.48
C LEU A 106 8.03 -9.52 -5.48
N ILE A 107 8.37 -10.63 -4.83
CA ILE A 107 9.58 -10.72 -4.00
C ILE A 107 10.83 -10.62 -4.86
N GLU A 108 10.88 -11.36 -5.97
CA GLU A 108 12.00 -11.31 -6.94
C GLU A 108 12.19 -9.90 -7.53
N ALA A 109 11.12 -9.11 -7.61
CA ALA A 109 11.15 -7.72 -8.06
C ALA A 109 11.41 -6.70 -6.94
N ASN A 110 11.75 -7.13 -5.71
CA ASN A 110 11.96 -6.28 -4.53
C ASN A 110 10.74 -5.41 -4.14
N VAL A 111 9.53 -5.81 -4.54
CA VAL A 111 8.29 -5.12 -4.16
C VAL A 111 7.79 -5.61 -2.80
N LEU A 112 7.90 -6.93 -2.58
CA LEU A 112 7.54 -7.59 -1.33
C LEU A 112 8.79 -8.13 -0.66
N ALA A 113 8.73 -8.21 0.67
CA ALA A 113 9.74 -8.86 1.50
C ALA A 113 9.10 -9.95 2.36
N THR A 114 9.89 -10.93 2.76
CA THR A 114 9.50 -11.93 3.73
C THR A 114 10.04 -11.58 5.11
N VAL A 115 9.22 -11.82 6.13
CA VAL A 115 9.62 -11.71 7.53
C VAL A 115 9.29 -13.02 8.24
N VAL A 116 10.11 -13.40 9.21
CA VAL A 116 9.92 -14.61 10.01
C VAL A 116 9.41 -14.22 11.37
N GLU A 117 8.24 -14.74 11.75
CA GLU A 117 7.65 -14.53 13.07
C GLU A 117 7.38 -15.89 13.71
N GLY A 118 8.22 -16.25 14.68
CA GLY A 118 8.27 -17.60 15.24
C GLY A 118 8.61 -18.63 14.17
N ARG A 119 7.68 -19.56 13.90
CA ARG A 119 7.82 -20.62 12.87
C ARG A 119 7.14 -20.27 11.54
N ARG A 120 6.52 -19.10 11.41
CA ARG A 120 5.72 -18.73 10.23
C ARG A 120 6.45 -17.72 9.38
N VAL A 121 6.48 -17.97 8.07
CA VAL A 121 6.92 -17.00 7.07
C VAL A 121 5.74 -16.13 6.68
N LYS A 122 5.90 -14.82 6.86
CA LYS A 122 4.93 -13.79 6.47
C LYS A 122 5.50 -12.92 5.36
N VAL A 123 4.62 -12.22 4.65
CA VAL A 123 4.92 -11.36 3.52
C VAL A 123 4.44 -9.95 3.84
N VAL A 124 5.23 -8.95 3.47
CA VAL A 124 4.94 -7.52 3.67
C VAL A 124 5.46 -6.71 2.48
N LEU A 125 5.01 -5.47 2.29
CA LEU A 125 5.63 -4.56 1.32
C LEU A 125 7.06 -4.21 1.75
N ALA A 126 8.01 -4.26 0.82
CA ALA A 126 9.42 -3.95 1.10
C ALA A 126 9.59 -2.53 1.67
N LYS A 127 8.86 -1.55 1.12
CA LYS A 127 8.83 -0.16 1.59
C LYS A 127 8.44 0.01 3.06
N CYS A 128 7.67 -0.92 3.65
CA CYS A 128 7.32 -0.86 5.07
C CYS A 128 8.54 -1.09 5.98
N LEU A 129 9.51 -1.88 5.51
CA LEU A 129 10.73 -2.19 6.26
C LEU A 129 11.77 -1.07 6.14
N GLU A 130 11.76 -0.32 5.05
CA GLU A 130 12.68 0.82 4.82
C GLU A 130 12.42 1.96 5.81
N LYS A 131 11.15 2.27 6.11
CA LYS A 131 10.79 3.34 7.08
C LYS A 131 11.21 3.05 8.51
N GLN A 132 11.28 1.78 8.92
CA GLN A 132 11.71 1.43 10.29
C GLN A 132 13.20 1.71 10.54
N LYS A 133 14.03 1.81 9.48
CA LYS A 133 15.47 2.08 9.58
C LYS A 133 15.83 3.58 9.71
N HIS A 134 14.88 4.49 9.53
CA HIS A 134 15.10 5.95 9.66
C HIS A 134 14.53 6.54 10.94
N THR A 135 14.00 5.69 11.83
CA THR A 135 13.42 6.10 13.12
C THR A 135 14.20 5.51 14.30
N SER A 136 15.45 5.07 14.07
CA SER A 136 16.39 4.61 15.10
C SER A 136 17.69 5.38 15.01
#